data_AF-A0A6P2DCJ5-F1
#
_entry.id   AF-A0A6P2DCJ5-F1
#
_cell.length_a   1.000
_cell.length_b   1.000
_cell.length_c   1.000
_cell.angle_alpha   90.00
_cell.angle_beta   90.00
_cell.angle_gamma   90.00
#
_symmetry.space_group_name_H-M   'P 1'
#
loop_
_entity.id
_entity.type
_entity.pdbx_description
1 polymer ?
#
loop_
_entity_poly.entity_id
_entity_poly.type
_entity_poly.pdbx_seq_one_letter_code
_entity_poly.pdbx_strand_id
1 'polypeptide(L)'
;MRSTLCRMFAVAVFAVPVVTPSLARGAAPTPAAPAKTTSPMDAARKALDEVGDMNYQGKSLNEVIGDLKDRAKISVTIDPAVYQFGLDPNQPTVTVALKEVKLKDGLQQALAPFNLKCGLTRDGLYISTEEGLITKQFRQRVNVNCDGIAFGTAVKQLSADCGANIVIDPRLKDKANAAVTLKLDDVPLETAIRLMAEVADLGTVRMSNVLFVTTTERADKLRPNADGPTQPAPGNPVFPFPAGGPGGGPVPLPAVGGAAAPGVLLPANPVVAPDLPVAPPPEKPAKPPAPEKP
;
A
#
# COMPACT_ATOMS: atom_id res chain seq x y z
N MET A 1 -43.73 3.46 36.97
CA MET A 1 -44.36 3.76 38.28
C MET A 1 -43.94 2.70 39.29
N ARG A 2 -43.71 3.08 40.56
CA ARG A 2 -43.00 2.39 41.69
C ARG A 2 -41.51 2.80 41.74
N SER A 3 -41.05 3.83 42.49
CA SER A 3 -41.16 4.16 43.93
C SER A 3 -40.75 2.96 44.79
N THR A 4 -39.75 2.98 45.68
CA THR A 4 -39.44 3.87 46.84
C THR A 4 -38.09 3.38 47.44
N LEU A 5 -37.11 4.19 47.86
CA LEU A 5 -36.97 4.97 49.11
C LEU A 5 -35.97 4.36 50.14
N CYS A 6 -34.97 5.17 50.46
CA CYS A 6 -34.18 5.35 51.70
C CYS A 6 -34.10 4.27 52.81
N ARG A 7 -32.86 3.99 53.25
CA ARG A 7 -32.42 4.00 54.67
C ARG A 7 -30.95 4.49 54.70
N MET A 8 -30.64 5.70 55.17
CA MET A 8 -30.45 6.11 56.58
C MET A 8 -29.50 5.18 57.35
N PHE A 9 -28.24 5.60 57.51
CA PHE A 9 -27.50 5.40 58.76
C PHE A 9 -26.65 6.63 59.06
N ALA A 10 -26.82 7.10 60.28
CA ALA A 10 -26.29 8.32 60.82
C ALA A 10 -25.27 7.99 61.93
N VAL A 11 -24.24 8.84 62.02
CA VAL A 11 -23.47 9.23 63.22
C VAL A 11 -22.52 8.19 63.82
N ALA A 12 -21.23 8.53 63.79
CA ALA A 12 -20.41 8.60 65.00
C ALA A 12 -19.28 9.63 64.80
N VAL A 13 -19.42 10.75 65.50
CA VAL A 13 -18.38 11.78 65.68
C VAL A 13 -17.35 11.22 66.66
N PHE A 14 -16.10 11.13 66.24
CA PHE A 14 -14.96 11.11 67.16
C PHE A 14 -13.93 12.13 66.68
N ALA A 15 -13.88 13.24 67.41
CA ALA A 15 -12.85 14.24 67.29
C ALA A 15 -11.59 13.72 68.00
N VAL A 16 -10.52 13.51 67.24
CA VAL A 16 -9.16 13.34 67.75
C VAL A 16 -8.27 14.32 66.98
N PRO A 17 -7.55 15.24 67.65
CA PRO A 17 -6.58 16.09 66.99
C PRO A 17 -5.30 15.28 66.77
N VAL A 18 -5.24 14.54 65.67
CA VAL A 18 -3.98 13.96 65.21
C VAL A 18 -3.26 15.01 64.38
N VAL A 19 -2.18 15.53 64.95
CA VAL A 19 -1.13 16.26 64.24
C VAL A 19 -0.54 15.33 63.19
N THR A 20 -1.03 15.41 61.96
CA THR A 20 -0.41 14.75 60.80
C THR A 20 0.54 15.73 60.11
N PRO A 21 1.79 15.33 59.84
CA PRO A 21 2.70 16.13 59.03
C PRO A 21 2.08 16.33 57.65
N SER A 22 2.16 17.56 57.16
CA SER A 22 1.83 17.94 55.79
C SER A 22 2.77 17.20 54.82
N LEU A 23 2.43 15.96 54.51
CA LEU A 23 2.87 15.33 53.28
C LEU A 23 1.98 15.95 52.21
N ALA A 24 2.56 16.93 51.51
CA ALA A 24 2.07 17.44 50.25
C ALA A 24 1.65 16.25 49.40
N ARG A 25 0.33 16.01 49.33
CA ARG A 25 -0.29 15.05 48.44
C ARG A 25 -0.14 15.67 47.06
N GLY A 26 1.02 15.44 46.44
CA GLY A 26 1.27 15.73 45.05
C GLY A 26 0.10 15.15 44.28
N ALA A 27 -0.65 16.04 43.61
CA ALA A 27 -1.64 15.64 42.64
C ALA A 27 -0.97 14.63 41.72
N ALA A 28 -1.49 13.40 41.72
CA ALA A 28 -1.04 12.40 40.77
C ALA A 28 -1.15 13.03 39.38
N PRO A 29 -0.07 13.06 38.57
CA PRO A 29 -0.13 13.64 37.25
C PRO A 29 -1.18 12.87 36.46
N THR A 30 -2.26 13.55 36.12
CA THR A 30 -3.20 13.13 35.08
C THR A 30 -2.36 12.66 33.89
N PRO A 31 -2.49 11.41 33.42
CA PRO A 31 -1.76 10.95 32.25
C PRO A 31 -2.01 11.94 31.12
N ALA A 32 -0.95 12.66 30.76
CA ALA A 32 -0.99 13.64 29.70
C ALA A 32 -1.57 12.95 28.47
N ALA A 33 -2.64 13.52 27.92
CA ALA A 33 -3.18 13.14 26.63
C ALA A 33 -2.01 13.01 25.64
N PRO A 34 -1.92 11.91 24.86
CA PRO A 34 -0.79 11.65 23.98
C PRO A 34 -0.61 12.88 23.08
N ALA A 35 0.55 13.51 23.20
CA ALA A 35 0.97 14.59 22.33
C ALA A 35 0.79 14.12 20.89
N LYS A 36 0.20 14.97 20.04
CA LYS A 36 0.09 14.75 18.60
C LYS A 36 1.51 14.60 18.05
N THR A 37 2.04 13.39 18.06
CA THR A 37 3.27 13.01 17.39
C THR A 37 3.04 13.30 15.92
N THR A 38 3.70 14.35 15.42
CA THR A 38 3.81 14.62 14.00
C THR A 38 4.22 13.30 13.34
N SER A 39 3.32 12.69 12.59
CA SER A 39 3.53 11.34 12.08
C SER A 39 4.85 11.34 11.28
N PRO A 40 5.72 10.32 11.44
CA PRO A 40 7.00 10.26 10.73
C PRO A 40 6.83 10.39 9.21
N MET A 41 5.66 10.01 8.70
CA MET A 41 5.21 10.18 7.33
C MET A 41 5.10 11.64 6.87
N ASP A 42 4.59 12.54 7.72
CA ASP A 42 4.45 13.96 7.36
C ASP A 42 5.81 14.67 7.34
N ALA A 43 6.71 14.29 8.25
CA ALA A 43 8.10 14.73 8.20
C ALA A 43 8.78 14.24 6.92
N ALA A 44 8.56 12.98 6.55
CA ALA A 44 9.11 12.39 5.33
C ALA A 44 8.57 13.08 4.07
N ARG A 45 7.26 13.38 4.01
CA ARG A 45 6.66 14.16 2.92
C ARG A 45 7.29 15.54 2.81
N LYS A 46 7.43 16.24 3.94
CA LYS A 46 8.02 17.58 3.97
C LYS A 46 9.48 17.60 3.52
N ALA A 47 10.27 16.60 3.92
CA ALA A 47 11.65 16.47 3.46
C ALA A 47 11.75 16.14 1.97
N LEU A 48 10.84 15.33 1.44
CA LEU A 48 10.77 15.00 0.01
C LEU A 48 10.28 16.16 -0.87
N ASP A 49 9.54 17.10 -0.29
CA ASP A 49 9.10 18.33 -0.96
C ASP A 49 10.17 19.44 -0.96
N GLU A 50 11.31 19.24 -0.29
CA GLU A 50 12.42 20.19 -0.33
C GLU A 50 12.99 20.26 -1.76
N VAL A 51 13.13 21.49 -2.27
CA VAL A 51 13.62 21.75 -3.62
C VAL A 51 15.14 21.83 -3.55
N GLY A 52 15.82 21.09 -4.42
CA GLY A 52 17.27 21.13 -4.50
C GLY A 52 17.78 20.76 -5.88
N ASP A 53 18.96 21.26 -6.22
CA ASP A 53 19.62 20.87 -7.45
C ASP A 53 20.11 19.42 -7.35
N MET A 54 19.70 18.61 -8.33
CA MET A 54 20.03 17.20 -8.46
C MET A 54 20.76 16.99 -9.77
N ASN A 55 22.09 16.95 -9.69
CA ASN A 55 22.91 16.58 -10.82
C ASN A 55 23.56 15.22 -10.55
N TYR A 56 22.88 14.16 -10.98
CA TYR A 56 23.39 12.81 -10.93
C TYR A 56 23.77 12.41 -12.36
N GLN A 57 25.05 12.55 -12.69
CA GLN A 57 25.62 12.06 -13.94
C GLN A 57 26.54 10.89 -13.64
N GLY A 58 26.22 9.71 -14.18
CA GLY A 58 27.06 8.52 -14.02
C GLY A 58 27.07 7.91 -12.61
N LYS A 59 26.18 8.34 -11.71
CA LYS A 59 26.07 7.76 -10.36
C LYS A 59 25.25 6.47 -10.38
N SER A 60 25.63 5.53 -9.52
CA SER A 60 24.83 4.32 -9.31
C SER A 60 23.56 4.64 -8.53
N LEU A 61 22.52 3.82 -8.69
CA LEU A 61 21.28 3.97 -7.93
C LEU A 61 21.53 3.98 -6.41
N ASN A 62 22.50 3.19 -5.94
CA ASN A 62 22.89 3.15 -4.53
C ASN A 62 23.49 4.48 -4.03
N GLU A 63 24.31 5.16 -4.83
CA GLU A 63 24.86 6.47 -4.48
C GLU A 63 23.78 7.54 -4.44
N VAL A 64 22.87 7.54 -5.42
CA VAL A 64 21.73 8.47 -5.43
C VAL A 64 20.85 8.25 -4.20
N ILE A 65 20.60 7.00 -3.84
CA ILE A 65 19.85 6.64 -2.63
C ILE A 65 20.60 7.02 -1.35
N GLY A 66 21.92 6.85 -1.32
CA GLY A 66 22.79 7.27 -0.21
C GLY A 66 22.72 8.78 0.02
N ASP A 67 22.93 9.57 -1.04
CA ASP A 67 22.81 11.03 -1.00
C ASP A 67 21.41 11.46 -0.54
N LEU A 68 20.37 10.75 -0.97
CA LEU A 68 18.98 11.04 -0.59
C LEU A 68 18.67 10.66 0.85
N LYS A 69 19.23 9.55 1.35
CA LYS A 69 19.16 9.15 2.75
C LYS A 69 19.84 10.18 3.65
N ASP A 70 20.97 10.72 3.25
CA ASP A 70 21.71 11.73 4.00
C ASP A 70 20.99 13.08 4.02
N ARG A 71 20.43 13.50 2.87
CA ARG A 71 19.66 14.75 2.77
C ARG A 71 18.34 14.67 3.52
N ALA A 72 17.56 13.62 3.29
CA ALA A 72 16.21 13.51 3.86
C ALA A 72 16.22 12.99 5.31
N LYS A 73 17.33 12.36 5.75
CA LYS A 73 17.42 11.62 7.03
C LYS A 73 16.32 10.56 7.17
N ILE A 74 15.85 10.02 6.03
CA ILE A 74 14.81 8.98 5.96
C ILE A 74 15.48 7.66 5.60
N SER A 75 15.06 6.56 6.24
CA SER A 75 15.39 5.20 5.83
C SER A 75 14.86 4.93 4.43
N VAL A 76 15.77 4.76 3.46
CA VAL A 76 15.44 4.29 2.12
C VAL A 76 15.71 2.80 2.04
N THR A 77 14.72 2.02 1.59
CA THR A 77 14.85 0.57 1.40
C THR A 77 14.42 0.19 -0.01
N ILE A 78 15.25 -0.59 -0.69
CA ILE A 78 14.95 -1.16 -2.01
C ILE A 78 14.29 -2.52 -1.82
N ASP A 79 13.24 -2.79 -2.57
CA ASP A 79 12.56 -4.08 -2.56
C ASP A 79 13.47 -5.20 -3.11
N PRO A 80 13.63 -6.31 -2.38
CA PRO A 80 14.33 -7.49 -2.88
C PRO A 80 13.80 -8.02 -4.22
N ALA A 81 12.52 -7.81 -4.51
CA ALA A 81 11.91 -8.23 -5.77
C ALA A 81 12.55 -7.52 -6.98
N VAL A 82 13.06 -6.29 -6.82
CA VAL A 82 13.73 -5.55 -7.89
C VAL A 82 15.00 -6.29 -8.35
N TYR A 83 15.70 -6.98 -7.44
CA TYR A 83 16.87 -7.79 -7.80
C TYR A 83 16.51 -9.01 -8.66
N GLN A 84 15.30 -9.56 -8.50
CA GLN A 84 14.85 -10.70 -9.29
C GLN A 84 14.54 -10.33 -10.75
N PHE A 85 14.26 -9.05 -11.02
CA PHE A 85 14.07 -8.53 -12.37
C PHE A 85 15.39 -8.29 -13.12
N GLY A 86 16.54 -8.70 -12.56
CA GLY A 86 17.85 -8.54 -13.20
C GLY A 86 18.39 -7.10 -13.17
N LEU A 87 17.77 -6.23 -12.36
CA LEU A 87 18.32 -4.91 -12.06
C LEU A 87 19.41 -5.06 -11.01
N ASP A 88 20.64 -5.16 -11.47
CA ASP A 88 21.81 -5.18 -10.61
C ASP A 88 22.03 -3.76 -10.07
N PRO A 89 21.85 -3.46 -8.77
CA PRO A 89 21.81 -2.09 -8.23
C PRO A 89 23.12 -1.30 -8.41
N ASN A 90 24.20 -1.99 -8.78
CA ASN A 90 25.53 -1.44 -9.01
C ASN A 90 25.81 -1.09 -10.48
N GLN A 91 24.96 -1.50 -11.45
CA GLN A 91 25.22 -1.28 -12.88
C GLN A 91 24.41 -0.18 -13.58
N PRO A 92 23.15 0.16 -13.21
CA PRO A 92 22.47 1.24 -13.89
C PRO A 92 23.06 2.57 -13.44
N THR A 93 23.74 3.25 -14.36
CA THR A 93 24.12 4.64 -14.20
C THR A 93 22.88 5.50 -14.49
N VAL A 94 22.40 6.15 -13.45
CA VAL A 94 21.32 7.13 -13.58
C VAL A 94 21.95 8.42 -14.07
N THR A 95 21.56 8.87 -15.26
CA THR A 95 21.96 10.19 -15.78
C THR A 95 20.74 11.09 -15.79
N VAL A 96 20.56 11.83 -14.71
CA VAL A 96 19.48 12.81 -14.55
C VAL A 96 20.09 14.12 -14.06
N ALA A 97 20.03 15.13 -14.93
CA ALA A 97 20.39 16.50 -14.62
C ALA A 97 19.11 17.32 -14.50
N LEU A 98 18.63 17.51 -13.27
CA LEU A 98 17.45 18.31 -12.96
C LEU A 98 17.87 19.47 -12.05
N LYS A 99 17.54 20.68 -12.50
CA LYS A 99 17.78 21.91 -11.73
C LYS A 99 16.47 22.32 -11.06
N GLU A 100 16.54 22.67 -9.78
CA GLU A 100 15.42 23.26 -9.04
C GLU A 100 14.15 22.38 -8.97
N VAL A 101 14.31 21.05 -8.88
CA VAL A 101 13.19 20.10 -8.80
C VAL A 101 13.05 19.57 -7.37
N LYS A 102 11.82 19.24 -6.95
CA LYS A 102 11.57 18.55 -5.68
C LYS A 102 12.34 17.23 -5.65
N LEU A 103 12.94 16.87 -4.51
CA LEU A 103 13.63 15.59 -4.32
C LEU A 103 12.78 14.41 -4.80
N LYS A 104 11.47 14.44 -4.53
CA LYS A 104 10.52 13.42 -4.98
C LYS A 104 10.40 13.31 -6.49
N ASP A 105 10.20 14.43 -7.18
CA ASP A 105 9.97 14.46 -8.62
C ASP A 105 11.26 14.10 -9.37
N GLY A 106 12.41 14.57 -8.86
CA GLY A 106 13.73 14.20 -9.37
C GLY A 106 14.01 12.70 -9.23
N LEU A 107 13.70 12.13 -8.06
CA LEU A 107 13.82 10.68 -7.83
C LEU A 107 12.86 9.90 -8.73
N GLN A 108 11.62 10.35 -8.88
CA GLN A 108 10.64 9.67 -9.74
C GLN A 108 11.09 9.68 -11.21
N GLN A 109 11.70 10.77 -11.68
CA GLN A 109 12.24 10.85 -13.03
C GLN A 109 13.50 10.00 -13.22
N ALA A 110 14.35 9.89 -12.19
CA ALA A 110 15.49 8.98 -12.15
C ALA A 110 15.11 7.50 -12.18
N LEU A 111 13.98 7.15 -11.55
CA LEU A 111 13.47 5.79 -11.46
C LEU A 111 12.60 5.39 -12.68
N ALA A 112 12.11 6.37 -13.45
CA ALA A 112 11.24 6.13 -14.61
C ALA A 112 11.83 5.17 -15.66
N PRO A 113 13.12 5.23 -16.04
CA PRO A 113 13.72 4.29 -17.00
C PRO A 113 13.69 2.83 -16.53
N PHE A 114 13.60 2.61 -15.22
CA PHE A 114 13.62 1.28 -14.61
C PHE A 114 12.23 0.75 -14.25
N ASN A 115 11.17 1.50 -14.58
CA ASN A 115 9.79 1.21 -14.14
C ASN A 115 9.65 1.07 -12.61
N LEU A 116 10.54 1.74 -11.87
CA LEU A 116 10.49 1.78 -10.42
C LEU A 116 9.71 3.02 -9.97
N LYS A 117 8.97 2.87 -8.87
CA LYS A 117 8.30 3.97 -8.18
C LYS A 117 8.84 4.05 -6.76
N CYS A 118 8.78 5.26 -6.21
CA CYS A 118 9.04 5.51 -4.80
C CYS A 118 7.72 5.76 -4.07
N GLY A 119 7.52 5.11 -2.94
CA GLY A 119 6.36 5.31 -2.08
C GLY A 119 6.77 5.42 -0.62
N LEU A 120 6.02 6.19 0.15
CA LEU A 120 6.22 6.29 1.59
C LEU A 120 5.47 5.15 2.29
N THR A 121 6.18 4.50 3.21
CA THR A 121 5.65 3.51 4.15
C THR A 121 6.02 3.95 5.56
N ARG A 122 5.37 3.40 6.59
CA ARG A 122 5.68 3.67 8.01
C ARG A 122 7.18 3.59 8.35
N ASP A 123 7.90 2.69 7.70
CA ASP A 123 9.33 2.44 7.95
C ASP A 123 10.26 3.32 7.10
N GLY A 124 9.72 4.21 6.25
CA GLY A 124 10.48 5.14 5.42
C GLY A 124 10.14 5.09 3.93
N LEU A 125 11.08 5.53 3.10
CA LEU A 125 10.93 5.55 1.66
C LEU A 125 11.20 4.15 1.10
N TYR A 126 10.22 3.60 0.41
CA TYR A 126 10.33 2.30 -0.23
C TYR A 126 10.40 2.47 -1.74
N ILE A 127 11.38 1.84 -2.38
CA ILE A 127 11.56 1.85 -3.83
C ILE A 127 11.31 0.43 -4.33
N SER A 128 10.30 0.28 -5.19
CA SER A 128 9.92 -1.00 -5.79
C SER A 128 9.24 -0.78 -7.13
N THR A 129 8.81 -1.86 -7.78
CA THR A 129 7.81 -1.78 -8.84
C THR A 129 6.49 -1.24 -8.27
N GLU A 130 5.65 -0.71 -9.16
CA GLU A 130 4.34 -0.18 -8.77
C GLU A 130 3.49 -1.21 -8.00
N GLU A 131 3.40 -2.43 -8.51
CA GLU A 131 2.63 -3.50 -7.88
C GLU A 131 3.19 -3.90 -6.51
N GLY A 132 4.52 -3.93 -6.36
CA GLY A 132 5.19 -4.23 -5.09
C GLY A 132 4.89 -3.18 -4.02
N LEU A 133 4.95 -1.89 -4.41
CA LEU A 133 4.59 -0.78 -3.54
C LEU A 133 3.14 -0.85 -3.07
N ILE A 134 2.21 -1.01 -4.01
CA ILE A 134 0.78 -1.09 -3.71
C ILE A 134 0.50 -2.27 -2.76
N THR A 135 1.08 -3.44 -3.06
CA THR A 135 0.90 -4.64 -2.24
C THR A 135 1.48 -4.45 -0.84
N LYS A 136 2.64 -3.81 -0.71
CA LYS A 136 3.26 -3.56 0.60
C LYS A 136 2.48 -2.56 1.44
N GLN A 137 1.99 -1.48 0.83
CA GLN A 137 1.16 -0.48 1.50
C GLN A 137 -0.16 -1.09 2.00
N PHE A 138 -0.85 -1.88 1.18
CA PHE A 138 -2.13 -2.48 1.58
C PHE A 138 -2.00 -3.70 2.50
N ARG A 139 -0.88 -4.43 2.46
CA ARG A 139 -0.62 -5.57 3.36
C ARG A 139 0.07 -5.17 4.65
N GLN A 140 0.32 -3.88 4.85
CA GLN A 140 0.86 -3.39 6.11
C GLN A 140 -0.09 -3.75 7.26
N ARG A 141 0.46 -4.32 8.33
CA ARG A 141 -0.26 -4.65 9.55
C ARG A 141 -0.55 -3.38 10.33
N VAL A 142 -1.80 -3.19 10.70
CA VAL A 142 -2.27 -2.04 11.48
C VAL A 142 -3.09 -2.52 12.66
N ASN A 143 -3.01 -1.77 13.75
CA ASN A 143 -3.87 -1.93 14.91
C ASN A 143 -4.86 -0.77 14.88
N VAL A 144 -6.14 -1.09 14.84
CA VAL A 144 -7.22 -0.11 14.75
C VAL A 144 -8.07 -0.23 16.00
N ASN A 145 -8.14 0.86 16.77
CA ASN A 145 -9.04 0.95 17.91
C ASN A 145 -9.94 2.17 17.70
N CYS A 146 -11.16 1.90 17.23
CA CYS A 146 -12.20 2.91 17.09
C CYS A 146 -13.27 2.64 18.14
N ASP A 147 -13.48 3.59 19.05
CA ASP A 147 -14.55 3.56 20.04
C ASP A 147 -15.45 4.79 19.79
N GLY A 148 -16.43 4.65 18.89
CA GLY A 148 -17.37 5.72 18.53
C GLY A 148 -16.79 6.84 17.64
N ILE A 149 -15.72 6.56 16.89
CA ILE A 149 -15.08 7.53 15.99
C ILE A 149 -15.81 7.53 14.64
N ALA A 150 -16.00 8.71 14.05
CA ALA A 150 -16.54 8.83 12.69
C ALA A 150 -15.66 8.09 11.67
N PHE A 151 -16.27 7.26 10.83
CA PHE A 151 -15.57 6.45 9.82
C PHE A 151 -14.58 7.27 8.99
N GLY A 152 -15.00 8.44 8.49
CA GLY A 152 -14.16 9.31 7.67
C GLY A 152 -12.93 9.87 8.40
N THR A 153 -13.00 10.06 9.72
CA THR A 153 -11.86 10.49 10.52
C THR A 153 -10.87 9.34 10.73
N ALA A 154 -11.38 8.15 11.06
CA ALA A 154 -10.54 6.96 11.23
C ALA A 154 -9.81 6.58 9.92
N VAL A 155 -10.51 6.61 8.78
CA VAL A 155 -9.90 6.35 7.47
C VAL A 155 -8.82 7.37 7.11
N LYS A 156 -9.02 8.66 7.43
CA LYS A 156 -8.00 9.69 7.21
C LYS A 156 -6.76 9.47 8.06
N GLN A 157 -6.92 9.06 9.32
CA GLN A 157 -5.80 8.69 10.20
C GLN A 157 -5.03 7.51 9.62
N LEU A 158 -5.72 6.44 9.22
CA LEU A 158 -5.08 5.27 8.61
C LEU A 158 -4.38 5.60 7.28
N SER A 159 -4.98 6.47 6.45
CA SER A 159 -4.37 6.96 5.21
C SER A 159 -3.09 7.77 5.50
N ALA A 160 -3.09 8.59 6.55
CA ALA A 160 -1.91 9.37 6.94
C ALA A 160 -0.79 8.47 7.49
N ASP A 161 -1.14 7.49 8.32
CA ASP A 161 -0.18 6.61 8.99
C ASP A 161 0.46 5.60 8.02
N CYS A 162 -0.31 5.06 7.08
CA CYS A 162 0.17 4.06 6.13
C CYS A 162 0.63 4.67 4.80
N GLY A 163 0.26 5.92 4.51
CA GLY A 163 0.55 6.57 3.23
C GLY A 163 -0.25 6.02 2.05
N ALA A 164 -1.31 5.25 2.30
CA ALA A 164 -2.18 4.68 1.29
C ALA A 164 -3.21 5.71 0.79
N ASN A 165 -3.52 5.67 -0.50
CA ASN A 165 -4.52 6.53 -1.11
C ASN A 165 -5.92 5.92 -0.93
N ILE A 166 -6.70 6.50 -0.03
CA ILE A 166 -8.07 6.06 0.24
C ILE A 166 -9.02 7.19 -0.14
N VAL A 167 -9.98 6.89 -1.02
CA VAL A 167 -10.95 7.86 -1.53
C VAL A 167 -12.35 7.43 -1.14
N ILE A 168 -13.06 8.29 -0.43
CA ILE A 168 -14.45 8.09 -0.05
C ILE A 168 -15.34 8.80 -1.08
N ASP A 169 -16.38 8.12 -1.58
CA ASP A 169 -17.35 8.71 -2.50
C ASP A 169 -17.96 9.98 -1.87
N PRO A 170 -17.82 11.18 -2.50
CA PRO A 170 -18.29 12.44 -1.94
C PRO A 170 -19.81 12.51 -1.78
N ARG A 171 -20.56 11.58 -2.38
CA ARG A 171 -22.02 11.45 -2.21
C ARG A 171 -22.41 10.82 -0.88
N LEU A 172 -21.47 10.16 -0.20
CA LEU A 172 -21.71 9.39 1.02
C LEU A 172 -21.18 10.09 2.27
N LYS A 173 -21.09 11.44 2.26
CA LYS A 173 -20.58 12.23 3.38
C LYS A 173 -21.34 11.95 4.69
N ASP A 174 -22.65 11.74 4.63
CA ASP A 174 -23.47 11.45 5.81
C ASP A 174 -23.10 10.10 6.42
N LYS A 175 -22.94 9.06 5.59
CA LYS A 175 -22.48 7.74 6.02
C LYS A 175 -21.02 7.76 6.50
N ALA A 176 -20.18 8.61 5.93
CA ALA A 176 -18.81 8.77 6.37
C ALA A 176 -18.71 9.35 7.80
N ASN A 177 -19.76 10.00 8.30
CA ASN A 177 -19.83 10.49 9.68
C ASN A 177 -20.41 9.46 10.66
N ALA A 178 -20.82 8.28 10.18
CA ALA A 178 -21.30 7.21 11.04
C ALA A 178 -20.21 6.80 12.04
N ALA A 179 -20.60 6.69 13.31
CA ALA A 179 -19.70 6.26 14.37
C ALA A 179 -19.45 4.75 14.23
N VAL A 180 -18.17 4.38 14.11
CA VAL A 180 -17.74 2.99 14.02
C VAL A 180 -17.05 2.60 15.31
N THR A 181 -17.47 1.48 15.88
CA THR A 181 -16.86 0.88 17.06
C THR A 181 -16.28 -0.48 16.68
N LEU A 182 -14.96 -0.55 16.54
CA LEU A 182 -14.25 -1.75 16.07
C LEU A 182 -12.84 -1.76 16.67
N LYS A 183 -12.41 -2.93 17.16
CA LYS A 183 -11.04 -3.18 17.62
C LYS A 183 -10.44 -4.30 16.79
N LEU A 184 -9.33 -4.01 16.12
CA LEU A 184 -8.58 -4.94 15.28
C LEU A 184 -7.10 -4.87 15.68
N ASP A 185 -6.51 -6.03 15.89
CA ASP A 185 -5.09 -6.18 16.20
C ASP A 185 -4.41 -7.00 15.10
N ASP A 186 -3.30 -6.50 14.58
CA ASP A 186 -2.46 -7.16 13.57
C ASP A 186 -3.20 -7.54 12.27
N VAL A 187 -4.04 -6.64 11.77
CA VAL A 187 -4.82 -6.87 10.54
C VAL A 187 -4.21 -6.11 9.36
N PRO A 188 -4.18 -6.67 8.13
CA PRO A 188 -3.74 -5.92 6.96
C PRO A 188 -4.65 -4.70 6.72
N LEU A 189 -4.06 -3.57 6.33
CA LEU A 189 -4.79 -2.30 6.11
C LEU A 189 -6.03 -2.47 5.22
N GLU A 190 -5.92 -3.19 4.11
CA GLU A 190 -7.05 -3.43 3.20
C GLU A 190 -8.21 -4.15 3.92
N THR A 191 -7.88 -5.15 4.74
CA THR A 191 -8.89 -5.93 5.48
C THR A 191 -9.51 -5.09 6.59
N ALA A 192 -8.72 -4.28 7.30
CA ALA A 192 -9.22 -3.37 8.32
C ALA A 192 -10.23 -2.38 7.74
N ILE A 193 -9.91 -1.73 6.62
CA ILE A 193 -10.81 -0.76 5.97
C ILE A 193 -12.07 -1.45 5.44
N ARG A 194 -11.95 -2.65 4.86
CA ARG A 194 -13.11 -3.44 4.41
C ARG A 194 -14.06 -3.77 5.57
N LEU A 195 -13.54 -4.22 6.71
CA LEU A 195 -14.34 -4.51 7.90
C LEU A 195 -14.99 -3.25 8.49
N MET A 196 -14.24 -2.14 8.54
CA MET A 196 -14.80 -0.85 9.01
C MET A 196 -15.90 -0.32 8.08
N ALA A 197 -15.76 -0.51 6.77
CA ALA A 197 -16.76 -0.11 5.80
C ALA A 197 -18.03 -0.94 5.93
N GLU A 198 -17.91 -2.26 6.16
CA GLU A 198 -19.05 -3.15 6.38
C GLU A 198 -19.89 -2.72 7.60
N VAL A 199 -19.24 -2.34 8.71
CA VAL A 199 -19.94 -1.83 9.91
C VAL A 199 -20.70 -0.51 9.64
N ALA A 200 -20.29 0.25 8.61
CA ALA A 200 -20.92 1.50 8.20
C ALA A 200 -21.90 1.34 7.01
N ASP A 201 -22.25 0.11 6.63
CA ASP A 201 -23.06 -0.22 5.44
C ASP A 201 -22.47 0.38 4.14
N LEU A 202 -21.15 0.30 4.01
CA LEU A 202 -20.35 0.73 2.86
C LEU A 202 -19.55 -0.46 2.30
N GLY A 203 -19.25 -0.40 1.00
CA GLY A 203 -18.37 -1.34 0.32
C GLY A 203 -17.04 -0.69 -0.07
N THR A 204 -15.99 -1.49 -0.15
CA THR A 204 -14.69 -1.06 -0.67
C THR A 204 -14.32 -1.80 -1.96
N VAL A 205 -13.70 -1.07 -2.88
CA VAL A 205 -13.16 -1.58 -4.15
C VAL A 205 -11.75 -1.07 -4.33
N ARG A 206 -10.83 -1.97 -4.65
CA ARG A 206 -9.47 -1.60 -5.01
C ARG A 206 -9.41 -1.24 -6.49
N MET A 207 -8.89 -0.06 -6.80
CA MET A 207 -8.67 0.42 -8.16
C MET A 207 -7.22 0.86 -8.25
N SER A 208 -6.34 -0.04 -8.72
CA SER A 208 -4.89 0.18 -8.76
C SER A 208 -4.33 0.53 -7.38
N ASN A 209 -3.74 1.71 -7.25
CA ASN A 209 -3.16 2.25 -6.02
C ASN A 209 -4.19 2.94 -5.10
N VAL A 210 -5.47 2.99 -5.48
CA VAL A 210 -6.50 3.69 -4.72
C VAL A 210 -7.51 2.70 -4.16
N LEU A 211 -7.82 2.82 -2.87
CA LEU A 211 -8.94 2.13 -2.27
C LEU A 211 -10.16 3.05 -2.29
N PHE A 212 -11.15 2.70 -3.11
CA PHE A 212 -12.38 3.46 -3.27
C PHE A 212 -13.47 2.92 -2.35
N VAL A 213 -14.00 3.77 -1.47
CA VAL A 213 -15.09 3.43 -0.54
C VAL A 213 -16.40 4.02 -1.07
N THR A 214 -17.38 3.17 -1.32
CA THR A 214 -18.69 3.53 -1.88
C THR A 214 -19.81 2.68 -1.28
N THR A 215 -21.02 2.69 -1.84
CA THR A 215 -22.09 1.78 -1.38
C THR A 215 -21.79 0.35 -1.81
N THR A 216 -22.27 -0.64 -1.05
CA THR A 216 -22.09 -2.07 -1.38
C THR A 216 -22.57 -2.39 -2.79
N GLU A 217 -23.76 -1.92 -3.18
CA GLU A 217 -24.29 -2.12 -4.54
C GLU A 217 -23.40 -1.56 -5.65
N ARG A 218 -22.78 -0.39 -5.42
CA ARG A 218 -21.89 0.23 -6.41
C ARG A 218 -20.53 -0.45 -6.41
N ALA A 219 -20.07 -0.88 -5.24
CA ALA A 219 -18.85 -1.66 -5.11
C ALA A 219 -18.95 -2.95 -5.92
N ASP A 220 -20.06 -3.67 -5.84
CA ASP A 220 -20.28 -4.89 -6.61
C ASP A 220 -20.29 -4.67 -8.12
N LYS A 221 -20.84 -3.54 -8.58
CA LYS A 221 -20.81 -3.14 -9.99
C LYS A 221 -19.40 -2.77 -10.48
N LEU A 222 -18.53 -2.30 -9.59
CA LEU A 222 -17.16 -1.87 -9.92
C LEU A 222 -16.12 -2.99 -9.78
N ARG A 223 -16.41 -4.04 -8.99
CA ARG A 223 -15.53 -5.22 -8.82
C ARG A 223 -15.03 -5.85 -10.13
N PRO A 224 -15.81 -5.97 -11.22
CA PRO A 224 -15.30 -6.53 -12.47
C PRO A 224 -14.18 -5.72 -13.12
N ASN A 225 -14.12 -4.41 -12.82
CA ASN A 225 -13.10 -3.48 -13.31
C ASN A 225 -12.03 -3.19 -12.25
N ALA A 226 -12.12 -3.84 -11.09
CA ALA A 226 -11.08 -3.76 -10.08
C ALA A 226 -9.90 -4.63 -10.53
N ASP A 227 -8.69 -4.18 -10.22
CA ASP A 227 -7.54 -5.08 -10.28
C ASP A 227 -7.88 -6.28 -9.40
N GLY A 228 -7.83 -7.47 -10.01
CA GLY A 228 -8.43 -8.69 -9.49
C GLY A 228 -8.08 -8.94 -8.02
N PRO A 229 -8.90 -9.73 -7.31
CA PRO A 229 -8.67 -9.97 -5.89
C PRO A 229 -7.21 -10.35 -5.69
N THR A 230 -6.50 -9.63 -4.81
CA THR A 230 -5.27 -10.10 -4.18
C THR A 230 -5.63 -11.28 -3.28
N GLN A 231 -6.22 -12.34 -3.86
CA GLN A 231 -6.08 -13.66 -3.33
C GLN A 231 -4.57 -13.85 -3.25
N PRO A 232 -4.00 -14.13 -2.06
CA PRO A 232 -2.66 -14.69 -2.03
C PRO A 232 -2.71 -15.82 -3.04
N ALA A 233 -1.92 -15.74 -4.12
CA ALA A 233 -1.85 -16.79 -5.11
C ALA A 233 -1.83 -18.08 -4.30
N PRO A 234 -2.86 -18.95 -4.38
CA PRO A 234 -2.94 -20.13 -3.55
C PRO A 234 -1.61 -20.81 -3.79
N GLY A 235 -0.75 -20.76 -2.77
CA GLY A 235 0.66 -21.06 -2.93
C GLY A 235 0.67 -22.40 -3.56
N ASN A 236 1.08 -22.48 -4.83
CA ASN A 236 0.97 -23.72 -5.56
C ASN A 236 2.00 -24.62 -4.87
N PRO A 237 1.63 -25.63 -4.04
CA PRO A 237 2.57 -26.68 -3.83
C PRO A 237 2.70 -27.36 -5.19
N VAL A 238 3.63 -26.88 -6.01
CA VAL A 238 4.31 -27.74 -6.96
C VAL A 238 5.14 -28.68 -6.10
N PHE A 239 4.45 -29.59 -5.42
CA PHE A 239 4.99 -30.87 -5.04
C PHE A 239 4.80 -31.73 -6.28
N PRO A 240 5.87 -32.02 -7.05
CA PRO A 240 5.85 -33.15 -7.96
C PRO A 240 5.92 -34.42 -7.11
N PHE A 241 4.89 -34.68 -6.31
CA PHE A 241 4.67 -36.03 -5.83
C PHE A 241 3.92 -36.73 -6.96
N PRO A 242 4.57 -37.68 -7.68
CA PRO A 242 3.84 -38.55 -8.57
C PRO A 242 2.77 -39.22 -7.71
N ALA A 243 1.53 -39.08 -8.13
CA ALA A 243 0.40 -39.79 -7.58
C ALA A 243 0.60 -41.30 -7.81
N GLY A 244 1.45 -41.90 -6.97
CA GLY A 244 1.54 -43.32 -6.72
C GLY A 244 0.35 -43.72 -5.85
N GLY A 245 -0.84 -43.63 -6.45
CA GLY A 245 -2.04 -44.24 -5.92
C GLY A 245 -1.93 -45.78 -6.06
N PRO A 246 -2.25 -46.55 -5.00
CA PRO A 246 -2.12 -47.99 -4.99
C PRO A 246 -3.19 -48.61 -5.89
N GLY A 247 -2.80 -49.18 -7.03
CA GLY A 247 -3.70 -50.02 -7.84
C GLY A 247 -3.64 -49.88 -9.36
N GLY A 248 -2.75 -49.05 -9.91
CA GLY A 248 -2.74 -48.73 -11.34
C GLY A 248 -1.63 -49.36 -12.18
N GLY A 249 -1.30 -50.65 -11.99
CA GLY A 249 -0.50 -51.43 -12.94
C GLY A 249 1.02 -51.16 -12.97
N PRO A 250 1.84 -52.19 -13.25
CA PRO A 250 3.29 -52.04 -13.37
C PRO A 250 3.61 -51.29 -14.66
N VAL A 251 4.00 -50.02 -14.55
CA VAL A 251 4.70 -49.32 -15.62
C VAL A 251 6.17 -49.76 -15.55
N PRO A 252 6.73 -50.44 -16.56
CA PRO A 252 8.14 -50.80 -16.56
C PRO A 252 8.98 -49.52 -16.71
N LEU A 253 9.80 -49.26 -15.69
CA LEU A 253 10.89 -48.29 -15.77
C LEU A 253 11.81 -48.65 -16.94
N PRO A 254 12.09 -47.76 -17.91
CA PRO A 254 13.12 -48.01 -18.88
C PRO A 254 14.48 -47.81 -18.21
N ALA A 255 15.27 -48.87 -18.24
CA ALA A 255 16.66 -48.86 -17.86
C ALA A 255 17.46 -47.88 -18.74
N VAL A 256 18.40 -47.21 -18.08
CA VAL A 256 19.58 -46.59 -18.66
C VAL A 256 20.18 -47.48 -19.75
N GLY A 257 20.38 -46.93 -20.95
CA GLY A 257 21.11 -47.58 -22.03
C GLY A 257 21.12 -46.72 -23.28
N GLY A 258 22.26 -46.13 -23.60
CA GLY A 258 22.43 -45.30 -24.79
C GLY A 258 22.28 -46.09 -26.09
N ALA A 259 21.74 -45.44 -27.12
CA ALA A 259 22.03 -45.71 -28.51
C ALA A 259 21.47 -44.56 -29.35
N ALA A 260 22.33 -44.01 -30.20
CA ALA A 260 21.95 -43.09 -31.26
C ALA A 260 21.13 -43.84 -32.32
N ALA A 261 19.98 -43.28 -32.73
CA ALA A 261 19.35 -43.56 -34.02
C ALA A 261 18.38 -42.41 -34.42
N PRO A 262 18.15 -42.21 -35.73
CA PRO A 262 17.77 -40.93 -36.31
C PRO A 262 16.28 -40.78 -36.62
N GLY A 263 15.83 -39.54 -36.71
CA GLY A 263 14.73 -39.11 -37.59
C GLY A 263 13.33 -39.63 -37.26
N VAL A 264 12.60 -38.91 -36.41
CA VAL A 264 11.14 -38.93 -36.43
C VAL A 264 10.65 -37.51 -36.73
N LEU A 265 10.14 -37.35 -37.95
CA LEU A 265 9.46 -36.16 -38.44
C LEU A 265 8.14 -36.00 -37.69
N LEU A 266 8.03 -34.92 -36.91
CA LEU A 266 6.73 -34.44 -36.44
C LEU A 266 5.99 -33.75 -37.60
N PRO A 267 4.69 -34.00 -37.80
CA PRO A 267 3.90 -33.29 -38.80
C PRO A 267 3.75 -31.82 -38.39
N ALA A 268 4.11 -30.93 -39.31
CA ALA A 268 3.93 -29.49 -39.19
C ALA A 268 2.43 -29.15 -39.13
N ASN A 269 1.98 -28.60 -38.01
CA ASN A 269 0.69 -27.92 -37.94
C ASN A 269 0.83 -26.56 -38.64
N PRO A 270 -0.03 -26.23 -39.63
CA PRO A 270 -0.02 -24.91 -40.24
C PRO A 270 -0.49 -23.87 -39.22
N VAL A 271 0.41 -22.94 -38.89
CA VAL A 271 0.07 -21.71 -38.16
C VAL A 271 -0.84 -20.88 -39.06
N VAL A 272 -2.13 -20.90 -38.76
CA VAL A 272 -3.08 -19.92 -39.27
C VAL A 272 -2.80 -18.62 -38.51
N ALA A 273 -2.10 -17.69 -39.16
CA ALA A 273 -1.94 -16.34 -38.66
C ALA A 273 -3.31 -15.63 -38.69
N PRO A 274 -3.78 -15.02 -37.59
CA PRO A 274 -4.93 -14.13 -37.65
C PRO A 274 -4.54 -12.86 -38.39
N ASP A 275 -5.26 -12.57 -39.47
CA ASP A 275 -5.21 -11.33 -40.24
C ASP A 275 -5.51 -10.15 -39.30
N LEU A 276 -4.49 -9.38 -38.94
CA LEU A 276 -4.64 -8.12 -38.22
C LEU A 276 -5.05 -7.05 -39.24
N PRO A 277 -6.14 -6.29 -39.01
CA PRO A 277 -6.53 -5.20 -39.88
C PRO A 277 -5.44 -4.13 -39.90
N VAL A 278 -4.86 -3.92 -41.08
CA VAL A 278 -3.89 -2.86 -41.37
C VAL A 278 -4.58 -1.52 -41.13
N ALA A 279 -4.11 -0.76 -40.14
CA ALA A 279 -4.55 0.60 -39.88
C ALA A 279 -4.21 1.51 -41.09
N PRO A 280 -5.12 2.39 -41.52
CA PRO A 280 -4.84 3.32 -42.60
C PRO A 280 -3.71 4.31 -42.23
N PRO A 281 -2.91 4.77 -43.21
CA PRO A 281 -1.79 5.67 -42.97
C PRO A 281 -2.24 7.03 -42.39
N PRO A 282 -1.43 7.67 -41.54
CA PRO A 282 -1.75 8.97 -40.96
C PRO A 282 -1.80 10.05 -42.05
N GLU A 283 -2.92 10.75 -42.10
CA GLU A 283 -3.20 11.89 -42.96
C GLU A 283 -2.23 13.04 -42.61
N LYS A 284 -1.57 13.60 -43.64
CA LYS A 284 -0.59 14.68 -43.47
C LYS A 284 -1.25 15.91 -42.81
N PRO A 285 -0.62 16.55 -41.81
CA PRO A 285 -1.13 17.77 -41.22
C PRO A 285 -1.27 18.88 -42.27
N ALA A 286 -2.48 19.41 -42.41
CA ALA A 286 -2.77 20.57 -43.24
C ALA A 286 -1.98 21.80 -42.75
N LYS A 287 -1.33 22.47 -43.70
CA LYS A 287 -0.54 23.69 -43.51
C LYS A 287 -1.49 24.83 -43.06
N PRO A 288 -1.20 25.55 -41.96
CA PRO A 288 -2.03 26.68 -41.55
C PRO A 288 -1.96 27.82 -42.58
N PRO A 289 -3.09 28.52 -42.85
CA PRO A 289 -3.14 29.62 -43.79
C PRO A 289 -2.37 30.84 -43.27
N ALA A 290 -1.70 31.52 -44.19
CA ALA A 290 -0.92 32.72 -43.93
C ALA A 290 -1.81 33.88 -43.44
N PRO A 291 -1.31 34.76 -42.57
CA PRO A 291 -2.06 35.94 -42.12
C PRO A 291 -2.16 36.98 -43.23
N GLU A 292 -3.40 37.26 -43.68
CA GLU A 292 -3.73 38.45 -44.46
C GLU A 292 -3.66 39.70 -43.56
N LYS A 293 -2.84 40.67 -43.97
CA LYS A 293 -2.91 42.06 -43.50
C LYS A 293 -3.95 42.80 -44.33
N PRO A 294 -4.76 43.65 -43.68
CA PRO A 294 -4.75 45.08 -44.03
C PRO A 294 -4.23 45.93 -42.87
#